data_AF-A0A1F5B0Y4-F1
#
_entry.id   AF-A0A1F5B0Y4-F1
#
_cell.length_a   1.000
_cell.length_b   1.000
_cell.length_c   1.000
_cell.angle_alpha   90.00
_cell.angle_beta   90.00
_cell.angle_gamma   90.00
#
_symmetry.space_group_name_H-M   'P 1'
#
loop_
_entity.id
_entity.type
_entity.pdbx_description
1 polymer ?
#
loop_
_entity_poly.entity_id
_entity_poly.type
_entity_poly.pdbx_seq_one_letter_code
_entity_poly.pdbx_strand_id
1 'polypeptide(L)'
;MKRIHWLLVILGLTVGLYLFLRKEPLPEEEIGPAPPPPARLVQKYGPKLYSQNNEELVIRDFFNDRRDGFFVDIGASHYKTNSNTFYLEKHLGWTGIAVDAIRDYGKDYKIHRKGTRFFCFFVSDHSDRDADFFINPDNKRISTGDLRLAKRQGPYDLVRVPSVTLNDLLSRLGIVRFDFLSMDVEFGEPAALAGFDIDRYRPSLVCIEAHRKVRGAILEYFGTHRYRRLEQYDIADRLNYYFAPAAGER
;
A
#
# COMPACT_ATOMS: atom_id res chain seq x y z
N MET A 1 47.80 36.48 36.67
CA MET A 1 48.15 35.04 36.53
C MET A 1 46.89 34.20 36.67
N LYS A 2 46.79 33.17 35.83
CA LYS A 2 45.62 32.32 35.51
C LYS A 2 44.97 31.64 36.73
N ARG A 3 43.64 31.47 36.69
CA ARG A 3 42.92 30.24 37.10
C ARG A 3 41.44 30.30 36.69
N ILE A 4 41.15 29.86 35.47
CA ILE A 4 39.86 29.30 35.05
C ILE A 4 40.21 28.00 34.33
N HIS A 5 39.82 26.86 34.88
CA HIS A 5 39.59 25.60 34.16
C HIS A 5 39.30 24.50 35.18
N TRP A 6 38.03 24.19 35.43
CA TRP A 6 37.54 22.87 35.83
C TRP A 6 36.02 22.90 35.67
N LEU A 7 35.49 22.72 34.44
CA LEU A 7 34.07 22.39 34.24
C LEU A 7 33.68 21.88 32.83
N LEU A 8 34.63 21.52 31.95
CA LEU A 8 34.29 21.19 30.55
C LEU A 8 34.86 19.85 30.05
N VAL A 9 34.87 18.79 30.88
CA VAL A 9 35.26 17.45 30.39
C VAL A 9 34.22 16.36 30.65
N ILE A 10 33.18 16.60 31.45
CA ILE A 10 32.20 15.53 31.78
C ILE A 10 30.95 15.53 30.87
N LEU A 11 30.69 16.59 30.10
CA LEU A 11 29.50 16.66 29.23
C LEU A 11 29.68 16.04 27.84
N GLY A 12 30.91 15.63 27.46
CA GLY A 12 31.21 15.06 26.15
C GLY A 12 31.01 13.54 26.03
N LEU A 13 31.05 12.82 27.16
CA LEU A 13 31.00 11.34 27.17
C LEU A 13 29.57 10.78 27.22
N THR A 14 28.59 11.56 27.68
CA THR A 14 27.19 11.12 27.77
C THR A 14 26.43 11.28 26.45
N VAL A 15 26.75 12.32 25.65
CA VAL A 15 26.14 12.52 24.33
C VAL A 15 26.71 11.55 23.28
N GLY A 16 28.01 11.24 23.37
CA GLY A 16 28.68 10.28 22.48
C GLY A 16 28.22 8.83 22.67
N LEU A 17 27.84 8.43 23.88
CA LEU A 17 27.35 7.08 24.16
C LEU A 17 25.85 6.91 23.82
N TYR A 18 25.05 7.98 23.88
CA TYR A 18 23.64 7.95 23.50
C TYR A 18 23.45 7.83 21.97
N LEU A 19 24.37 8.39 21.18
CA LEU A 19 24.40 8.23 19.72
C LEU A 19 24.98 6.87 19.27
N PHE A 20 25.49 6.06 20.21
CA PHE A 20 26.04 4.72 19.97
C PHE A 20 25.19 3.60 20.58
N LEU A 21 24.02 3.93 21.13
CA LEU A 21 22.99 2.94 21.40
C LEU A 21 22.37 2.56 20.07
N ARG A 22 22.85 1.45 19.53
CA ARG A 22 22.26 0.69 18.44
C ARG A 22 20.74 0.86 18.47
N LYS A 23 20.18 1.50 17.44
CA LYS A 23 18.87 1.07 16.95
C LYS A 23 19.09 -0.34 16.44
N GLU A 24 19.10 -1.31 17.33
CA GLU A 24 18.86 -2.68 16.92
C GLU A 24 17.60 -2.62 16.06
N PRO A 25 17.62 -3.17 14.84
CA PRO A 25 16.40 -3.22 14.05
C PRO A 25 15.34 -3.83 14.93
N LEU A 26 14.24 -3.09 15.16
CA LEU A 26 13.10 -3.60 15.90
C LEU A 26 12.82 -5.00 15.32
N PRO A 27 12.68 -6.05 16.16
CA PRO A 27 12.54 -7.41 15.68
C PRO A 27 11.46 -7.41 14.59
N GLU A 28 11.82 -8.00 13.45
CA GLU A 28 10.88 -8.19 12.35
C GLU A 28 9.68 -8.91 12.95
N GLU A 29 8.51 -8.33 12.74
CA GLU A 29 7.27 -9.04 12.98
C GLU A 29 7.36 -10.22 12.02
N GLU A 30 7.58 -11.42 12.55
CA GLU A 30 7.05 -12.60 11.89
C GLU A 30 5.55 -12.39 11.88
N ILE A 31 5.07 -11.72 10.83
CA ILE A 31 3.65 -11.65 10.55
C ILE A 31 3.33 -13.10 10.25
N GLY A 32 2.86 -13.79 11.30
CA GLY A 32 2.48 -15.18 11.22
C GLY A 32 1.46 -15.39 10.10
N PRO A 33 1.12 -16.64 9.80
CA PRO A 33 0.16 -16.92 8.74
C PRO A 33 -1.10 -16.08 8.92
N ALA A 34 -1.66 -15.64 7.79
CA ALA A 34 -2.90 -14.89 7.76
C ALA A 34 -3.94 -15.55 8.67
N PRO A 35 -4.73 -14.77 9.44
CA PRO A 35 -5.78 -15.36 10.25
C PRO A 35 -6.75 -16.15 9.35
N PRO A 36 -7.36 -17.23 9.86
CA PRO A 36 -8.39 -17.92 9.10
C PRO A 36 -9.53 -16.94 8.76
N PRO A 37 -10.16 -17.08 7.59
CA PRO A 37 -11.25 -16.19 7.21
C PRO A 37 -12.37 -16.27 8.25
N PRO A 38 -12.94 -15.12 8.68
CA PRO A 38 -14.03 -15.13 9.64
C PRO A 38 -15.21 -15.98 9.15
N ALA A 39 -15.72 -16.87 10.00
CA ALA A 39 -16.77 -17.83 9.62
C ALA A 39 -18.01 -17.14 9.01
N ARG A 40 -18.40 -15.96 9.52
CA ARG A 40 -19.49 -15.16 8.95
C ARG A 40 -19.26 -14.80 7.49
N LEU A 41 -18.03 -14.40 7.13
CA LEU A 41 -17.68 -14.02 5.77
C LEU A 41 -17.69 -15.24 4.85
N VAL A 42 -17.11 -16.36 5.30
CA VAL A 42 -17.11 -17.62 4.53
C VAL A 42 -18.54 -18.14 4.33
N GLN A 43 -19.38 -18.09 5.36
CA GLN A 43 -20.77 -18.52 5.27
C GLN A 43 -21.56 -17.69 4.26
N LYS A 44 -21.32 -16.37 4.20
CA LYS A 44 -22.04 -15.47 3.29
C LYS A 44 -21.51 -15.49 1.85
N TYR A 45 -20.19 -15.54 1.69
CA TYR A 45 -19.53 -15.26 0.41
C TYR A 45 -18.77 -16.47 -0.17
N GLY A 46 -18.66 -17.57 0.58
CA GLY A 46 -17.77 -18.68 0.26
C GLY A 46 -16.31 -18.39 0.65
N PRO A 47 -15.38 -19.32 0.36
CA PRO A 47 -13.95 -19.07 0.54
C PRO A 47 -13.47 -17.98 -0.44
N LYS A 48 -12.40 -17.27 -0.05
CA LYS A 48 -11.68 -16.38 -0.97
C LYS A 48 -11.15 -17.15 -2.19
N LEU A 49 -11.04 -16.48 -3.33
CA LEU A 49 -10.54 -17.10 -4.55
C LEU A 49 -9.16 -16.61 -4.99
N TYR A 50 -8.84 -15.33 -4.81
CA TYR A 50 -7.66 -14.72 -5.45
C TYR A 50 -6.74 -13.92 -4.52
N SER A 51 -7.26 -13.22 -3.51
CA SER A 51 -6.43 -12.36 -2.64
C SER A 51 -5.43 -13.18 -1.80
N GLN A 52 -4.33 -12.53 -1.37
CA GLN A 52 -3.28 -13.19 -0.59
C GLN A 52 -3.80 -13.63 0.78
N ASN A 53 -4.50 -12.74 1.49
CA ASN A 53 -5.14 -12.99 2.76
C ASN A 53 -6.66 -12.88 2.55
N ASN A 54 -7.42 -12.28 3.47
CA ASN A 54 -8.88 -12.22 3.39
C ASN A 54 -9.41 -10.90 2.78
N GLU A 55 -8.57 -10.13 2.08
CA GLU A 55 -8.92 -8.84 1.49
C GLU A 55 -10.15 -8.95 0.59
N GLU A 56 -10.19 -9.96 -0.28
CA GLU A 56 -11.33 -10.21 -1.17
C GLU A 56 -12.64 -10.34 -0.39
N LEU A 57 -12.64 -11.08 0.74
CA LEU A 57 -13.84 -11.27 1.55
C LEU A 57 -14.25 -9.99 2.28
N VAL A 58 -13.28 -9.18 2.73
CA VAL A 58 -13.54 -7.88 3.34
C VAL A 58 -14.16 -6.91 2.33
N ILE A 59 -13.60 -6.83 1.12
CA ILE A 59 -14.07 -5.96 0.04
C ILE A 59 -15.50 -6.37 -0.37
N ARG A 60 -15.74 -7.68 -0.55
CA ARG A 60 -17.07 -8.22 -0.85
C ARG A 60 -18.07 -7.95 0.27
N ASP A 61 -17.65 -8.02 1.53
CA ASP A 61 -18.49 -7.68 2.67
C ASP A 61 -18.87 -6.21 2.69
N PHE A 62 -17.91 -5.33 2.49
CA PHE A 62 -18.12 -3.89 2.50
C PHE A 62 -19.06 -3.44 1.38
N PHE A 63 -18.82 -3.91 0.15
CA PHE A 63 -19.66 -3.55 -1.00
C PHE A 63 -20.90 -4.43 -1.14
N ASN A 64 -21.07 -5.45 -0.30
CA ASN A 64 -22.15 -6.43 -0.37
C ASN A 64 -22.32 -7.02 -1.78
N ASP A 65 -21.21 -7.47 -2.39
CA ASP A 65 -21.14 -7.97 -3.77
C ASP A 65 -21.78 -7.03 -4.82
N ARG A 66 -21.81 -5.71 -4.56
CA ARG A 66 -22.23 -4.71 -5.55
C ARG A 66 -21.50 -4.94 -6.88
N ARG A 67 -22.22 -4.83 -7.99
CA ARG A 67 -21.69 -4.98 -9.35
C ARG A 67 -21.29 -3.63 -9.96
N ASP A 68 -20.50 -3.71 -11.02
CA ASP A 68 -20.22 -2.60 -11.94
C ASP A 68 -19.58 -1.36 -11.28
N GLY A 69 -18.74 -1.57 -10.26
CA GLY A 69 -17.94 -0.50 -9.63
C GLY A 69 -16.64 -0.20 -10.38
N PHE A 70 -15.95 0.86 -9.96
CA PHE A 70 -14.63 1.23 -10.49
C PHE A 70 -13.54 1.18 -9.41
N PHE A 71 -12.46 0.44 -9.65
CA PHE A 71 -11.31 0.36 -8.73
C PHE A 71 -10.04 1.01 -9.28
N VAL A 72 -9.17 1.39 -8.35
CA VAL A 72 -7.79 1.81 -8.58
C VAL A 72 -6.91 0.87 -7.76
N ASP A 73 -6.04 0.11 -8.41
CA ASP A 73 -5.16 -0.89 -7.78
C ASP A 73 -3.70 -0.46 -7.92
N ILE A 74 -3.06 -0.07 -6.83
CA ILE A 74 -1.69 0.46 -6.77
C ILE A 74 -0.78 -0.60 -6.16
N GLY A 75 0.26 -1.00 -6.90
CA GLY A 75 1.04 -2.21 -6.60
C GLY A 75 0.28 -3.47 -7.00
N ALA A 76 -0.38 -3.43 -8.16
CA ALA A 76 -1.36 -4.45 -8.56
C ALA A 76 -0.75 -5.84 -8.83
N SER A 77 0.57 -5.94 -8.96
CA SER A 77 1.33 -7.18 -9.13
C SER A 77 0.75 -8.11 -10.22
N HIS A 78 0.85 -9.42 -10.04
CA HIS A 78 0.34 -10.40 -10.98
C HIS A 78 -1.19 -10.30 -11.14
N TYR A 79 -1.69 -10.41 -12.39
CA TYR A 79 -3.08 -10.11 -12.74
C TYR A 79 -4.16 -10.91 -11.99
N LYS A 80 -3.83 -12.08 -11.43
CA LYS A 80 -4.77 -13.01 -10.79
C LYS A 80 -4.34 -13.43 -9.38
N THR A 81 -3.18 -14.07 -9.29
CA THR A 81 -2.60 -14.53 -8.02
C THR A 81 -2.39 -13.37 -7.06
N ASN A 82 -2.87 -13.51 -5.82
CA ASN A 82 -2.78 -12.51 -4.76
C ASN A 82 -3.45 -11.17 -5.10
N SER A 83 -4.42 -11.17 -6.02
CA SER A 83 -5.07 -9.94 -6.45
C SER A 83 -6.32 -9.63 -5.65
N ASN A 84 -6.39 -8.42 -5.11
CA ASN A 84 -7.56 -7.89 -4.41
C ASN A 84 -8.71 -7.50 -5.36
N THR A 85 -8.41 -7.32 -6.64
CA THR A 85 -9.35 -6.75 -7.63
C THR A 85 -9.80 -7.74 -8.70
N PHE A 86 -9.11 -8.87 -8.87
CA PHE A 86 -9.48 -9.84 -9.92
C PHE A 86 -10.87 -10.45 -9.70
N TYR A 87 -11.28 -10.69 -8.44
CA TYR A 87 -12.63 -11.16 -8.13
C TYR A 87 -13.68 -10.17 -8.63
N LEU A 88 -13.47 -8.88 -8.33
CA LEU A 88 -14.41 -7.80 -8.63
C LEU A 88 -14.64 -7.69 -10.15
N GLU A 89 -13.57 -7.71 -10.93
CA GLU A 89 -13.68 -7.69 -12.39
C GLU A 89 -14.32 -8.98 -12.92
N LYS A 90 -13.80 -10.13 -12.50
CA LYS A 90 -14.19 -11.43 -13.08
C LYS A 90 -15.63 -11.82 -12.78
N HIS A 91 -16.09 -11.56 -11.57
CA HIS A 91 -17.36 -12.08 -11.05
C HIS A 91 -18.40 -11.00 -10.81
N LEU A 92 -17.99 -9.75 -10.57
CA LEU A 92 -18.91 -8.64 -10.27
C LEU A 92 -18.98 -7.59 -11.37
N GLY A 93 -18.23 -7.73 -12.47
CA GLY A 93 -18.27 -6.81 -13.61
C GLY A 93 -17.60 -5.46 -13.35
N TRP A 94 -16.78 -5.35 -12.31
CA TRP A 94 -16.06 -4.11 -12.03
C TRP A 94 -15.03 -3.83 -13.12
N THR A 95 -14.75 -2.55 -13.31
CA THR A 95 -13.68 -2.07 -14.19
C THR A 95 -12.69 -1.26 -13.37
N GLY A 96 -11.53 -0.93 -13.94
CA GLY A 96 -10.57 -0.14 -13.19
C GLY A 96 -9.26 0.12 -13.89
N ILE A 97 -8.32 0.60 -13.08
CA ILE A 97 -6.91 0.71 -13.47
C ILE A 97 -6.04 -0.09 -12.49
N ALA A 98 -4.98 -0.66 -13.02
CA ALA A 98 -3.92 -1.31 -12.29
C ALA A 98 -2.61 -0.57 -12.55
N VAL A 99 -1.85 -0.28 -11.50
CA VAL A 99 -0.59 0.45 -11.58
C VAL A 99 0.48 -0.35 -10.85
N ASP A 100 1.60 -0.61 -11.51
CA ASP A 100 2.74 -1.31 -10.93
C ASP A 100 4.04 -0.85 -11.61
N ALA A 101 5.16 -0.87 -10.88
CA ALA A 101 6.46 -0.49 -11.43
C ALA A 101 7.08 -1.59 -12.32
N ILE A 102 6.62 -2.84 -12.21
CA ILE A 102 7.12 -3.98 -12.96
C ILE A 102 6.37 -4.12 -14.28
N ARG A 103 7.03 -3.69 -15.37
CA ARG A 103 6.48 -3.72 -16.74
C ARG A 103 5.96 -5.08 -17.20
N ASP A 104 6.56 -6.16 -16.73
CA ASP A 104 6.26 -7.52 -17.19
C ASP A 104 4.80 -7.93 -16.92
N TYR A 105 4.19 -7.42 -15.85
CA TYR A 105 2.79 -7.72 -15.54
C TYR A 105 1.83 -7.22 -16.62
N GLY A 106 2.17 -6.14 -17.33
CA GLY A 106 1.26 -5.50 -18.28
C GLY A 106 0.81 -6.39 -19.45
N LYS A 107 1.64 -7.38 -19.84
CA LYS A 107 1.28 -8.32 -20.92
C LYS A 107 0.08 -9.18 -20.53
N ASP A 108 0.09 -9.73 -19.32
CA ASP A 108 -0.97 -10.61 -18.85
C ASP A 108 -2.25 -9.83 -18.53
N TYR A 109 -2.14 -8.60 -18.03
CA TYR A 109 -3.30 -7.71 -17.91
C TYR A 109 -3.98 -7.50 -19.27
N LYS A 110 -3.23 -7.19 -20.33
CA LYS A 110 -3.81 -6.99 -21.66
C LYS A 110 -4.57 -8.22 -22.18
N ILE A 111 -4.13 -9.43 -21.83
CA ILE A 111 -4.73 -10.69 -22.29
C ILE A 111 -5.93 -11.08 -21.42
N HIS A 112 -5.80 -10.97 -20.10
CA HIS A 112 -6.71 -11.59 -19.14
C HIS A 112 -7.65 -10.62 -18.42
N ARG A 113 -7.35 -9.31 -18.44
CA ARG A 113 -8.03 -8.26 -17.66
C ARG A 113 -8.65 -7.21 -18.57
N LYS A 114 -9.63 -7.59 -19.38
CA LYS A 114 -10.24 -6.70 -20.39
C LYS A 114 -10.94 -5.47 -19.79
N GLY A 115 -11.38 -5.55 -18.54
CA GLY A 115 -12.00 -4.44 -17.81
C GLY A 115 -11.00 -3.53 -17.09
N THR A 116 -9.70 -3.87 -17.11
CA THR A 116 -8.66 -3.15 -16.36
C THR A 116 -7.53 -2.68 -17.26
N ARG A 117 -7.26 -1.38 -17.20
CA ARG A 117 -6.12 -0.78 -17.91
C ARG A 117 -4.89 -0.79 -17.01
N PHE A 118 -3.80 -1.39 -17.47
CA PHE A 118 -2.53 -1.44 -16.75
C PHE A 118 -1.61 -0.26 -17.11
N PHE A 119 -0.97 0.34 -16.11
CA PHE A 119 0.00 1.42 -16.25
C PHE A 119 1.29 1.08 -15.51
N CYS A 120 2.42 1.30 -16.19
CA CYS A 120 3.74 1.00 -15.64
C CYS A 120 4.35 2.26 -15.01
N PHE A 121 4.07 2.51 -13.74
CA PHE A 121 4.59 3.66 -12.99
C PHE A 121 4.91 3.29 -11.55
N PHE A 122 5.90 3.99 -10.98
CA PHE A 122 6.09 4.04 -9.53
C PHE A 122 5.25 5.17 -8.94
N VAL A 123 4.24 4.82 -8.13
CA VAL A 123 3.36 5.83 -7.53
C VAL A 123 4.06 6.48 -6.33
N SER A 124 4.18 7.81 -6.34
CA SER A 124 4.94 8.57 -5.34
C SER A 124 4.36 9.97 -5.10
N ASP A 125 5.12 10.84 -4.43
CA ASP A 125 4.77 12.23 -4.13
C ASP A 125 5.13 13.20 -5.27
N HIS A 126 5.68 12.70 -6.39
CA HIS A 126 6.04 13.52 -7.54
C HIS A 126 5.88 12.78 -8.87
N SER A 127 5.65 13.54 -9.94
CA SER A 127 5.51 13.04 -11.31
C SER A 127 6.69 13.38 -12.18
N ASP A 128 6.81 12.61 -13.28
CA ASP A 128 7.71 12.87 -14.41
C ASP A 128 9.19 12.93 -13.98
N ARG A 129 9.55 12.11 -12.99
CA ARG A 129 10.94 11.83 -12.61
C ARG A 129 11.17 10.34 -12.63
N ASP A 130 12.42 9.94 -12.81
CA ASP A 130 12.79 8.55 -12.62
C ASP A 130 13.01 8.27 -11.12
N ALA A 131 12.50 7.13 -10.66
CA ALA A 131 12.75 6.58 -9.33
C ALA A 131 13.62 5.32 -9.43
N ASP A 132 14.43 5.09 -8.41
CA ASP A 132 15.11 3.80 -8.23
C ASP A 132 14.08 2.77 -7.76
N PHE A 133 14.07 1.62 -8.42
CA PHE A 133 13.25 0.48 -8.05
C PHE A 133 14.08 -0.79 -8.06
N PHE A 134 13.95 -1.60 -7.02
CA PHE A 134 14.78 -2.76 -6.77
C PHE A 134 13.93 -4.02 -6.97
N ILE A 135 14.12 -4.68 -8.11
CA ILE A 135 13.37 -5.87 -8.49
C ILE A 135 14.05 -7.09 -7.88
N ASN A 136 13.32 -7.85 -7.08
CA ASN A 136 13.82 -9.15 -6.61
C ASN A 136 13.59 -10.20 -7.73
N PRO A 137 14.65 -10.84 -8.26
CA PRO A 137 14.53 -11.76 -9.39
C PRO A 137 13.85 -13.09 -9.01
N ASP A 138 13.99 -13.51 -7.75
CA ASP A 138 13.44 -14.76 -7.23
C ASP A 138 11.97 -14.61 -6.82
N ASN A 139 11.58 -13.42 -6.37
CA ASN A 139 10.23 -13.11 -5.94
C ASN A 139 9.87 -11.64 -6.22
N LYS A 140 9.34 -11.37 -7.40
CA LYS A 140 8.95 -10.01 -7.83
C LYS A 140 7.96 -9.31 -6.88
N ARG A 141 7.17 -10.05 -6.09
CA ARG A 141 6.18 -9.49 -5.17
C ARG A 141 6.80 -8.59 -4.10
N ILE A 142 8.02 -8.91 -3.65
CA ILE A 142 8.72 -8.15 -2.61
C ILE A 142 9.62 -7.05 -3.18
N SER A 143 9.45 -6.70 -4.47
CA SER A 143 10.22 -5.62 -5.09
C SER A 143 9.78 -4.27 -4.53
N THR A 144 10.70 -3.34 -4.34
CA THR A 144 10.43 -2.11 -3.58
C THR A 144 11.21 -0.92 -4.12
N GLY A 145 10.74 0.29 -3.80
CA GLY A 145 11.51 1.54 -3.96
C GLY A 145 12.48 1.81 -2.80
N ASP A 146 12.47 1.00 -1.73
CA ASP A 146 13.32 1.18 -0.55
C ASP A 146 14.58 0.30 -0.62
N LEU A 147 15.76 0.93 -0.82
CA LEU A 147 17.05 0.25 -0.89
C LEU A 147 17.39 -0.57 0.38
N ARG A 148 16.99 -0.09 1.56
CA ARG A 148 17.28 -0.80 2.83
C ARG A 148 16.40 -2.03 2.97
N LEU A 149 15.16 -1.98 2.47
CA LEU A 149 14.27 -3.13 2.41
C LEU A 149 14.80 -4.15 1.39
N ALA A 150 15.14 -3.71 0.17
CA ALA A 150 15.70 -4.57 -0.86
C ALA A 150 16.95 -5.35 -0.37
N LYS A 151 17.90 -4.67 0.29
CA LYS A 151 19.10 -5.30 0.86
C LYS A 151 18.80 -6.37 1.91
N ARG A 152 17.67 -6.28 2.63
CA ARG A 152 17.25 -7.28 3.62
C ARG A 152 16.52 -8.46 2.98
N GLN A 153 15.80 -8.21 1.89
CA GLN A 153 14.98 -9.21 1.20
C GLN A 153 15.79 -10.13 0.26
N GLY A 154 17.07 -9.82 0.02
CA GLY A 154 17.99 -10.68 -0.72
C GLY A 154 18.52 -10.02 -1.99
N PRO A 155 18.82 -10.80 -3.05
CA PRO A 155 19.26 -10.28 -4.33
C PRO A 155 18.25 -9.31 -4.95
N TYR A 156 18.76 -8.30 -5.67
CA TYR A 156 17.93 -7.36 -6.40
C TYR A 156 18.64 -6.82 -7.65
N ASP A 157 17.85 -6.52 -8.67
CA ASP A 157 18.24 -5.74 -9.84
C ASP A 157 17.74 -4.30 -9.69
N LEU A 158 18.63 -3.32 -9.83
CA LEU A 158 18.25 -1.91 -9.86
C LEU A 158 17.75 -1.52 -11.25
N VAL A 159 16.55 -0.98 -11.31
CA VAL A 159 15.97 -0.38 -12.51
C VAL A 159 15.51 1.05 -12.22
N ARG A 160 15.51 1.90 -13.26
CA ARG A 160 14.92 3.24 -13.22
C ARG A 160 13.53 3.18 -13.84
N VAL A 161 12.53 3.63 -13.10
CA VAL A 161 11.13 3.61 -13.52
C VAL A 161 10.52 5.01 -13.43
N PRO A 162 9.61 5.39 -14.35
CA PRO A 162 8.97 6.69 -14.27
C PRO A 162 8.04 6.75 -13.05
N SER A 163 8.12 7.84 -12.32
CA SER A 163 7.27 8.14 -11.18
C SER A 163 6.02 8.92 -11.60
N VAL A 164 4.94 8.75 -10.84
CA VAL A 164 3.71 9.52 -11.01
C VAL A 164 3.04 9.76 -9.66
N THR A 165 2.42 10.92 -9.47
CA THR A 165 1.45 11.09 -8.38
C THR A 165 0.14 10.43 -8.74
N LEU A 166 -0.61 9.95 -7.75
CA LEU A 166 -1.93 9.40 -8.03
C LEU A 166 -2.87 10.48 -8.60
N ASN A 167 -2.74 11.73 -8.14
CA ASN A 167 -3.50 12.86 -8.67
C ASN A 167 -3.27 13.11 -10.17
N ASP A 168 -2.01 13.11 -10.61
CA ASP A 168 -1.67 13.36 -12.01
C ASP A 168 -2.12 12.21 -12.90
N LEU A 169 -1.91 10.96 -12.46
CA LEU A 169 -2.38 9.79 -13.20
C LEU A 169 -3.90 9.83 -13.39
N LEU A 170 -4.66 10.01 -12.30
CA LEU A 170 -6.12 10.05 -12.37
C LEU A 170 -6.61 11.22 -13.22
N SER A 171 -6.00 12.40 -13.10
CA SER A 171 -6.35 13.58 -13.90
C SER A 171 -6.06 13.38 -15.40
N ARG A 172 -4.90 12.80 -15.77
CA ARG A 172 -4.55 12.46 -17.16
C ARG A 172 -5.52 11.46 -17.78
N LEU A 173 -6.12 10.59 -16.96
CA LEU A 173 -7.10 9.60 -17.38
C LEU A 173 -8.54 10.13 -17.38
N GLY A 174 -8.77 11.37 -16.93
CA GLY A 174 -10.11 11.94 -16.79
C GLY A 174 -10.96 11.25 -15.71
N ILE A 175 -10.33 10.52 -14.79
CA ILE A 175 -11.02 9.91 -13.66
C ILE A 175 -11.28 11.01 -12.65
N VAL A 176 -12.55 11.23 -12.29
CA VAL A 176 -12.94 12.27 -11.30
C VAL A 176 -13.46 11.68 -10.00
N ARG A 177 -13.78 10.40 -9.98
CA ARG A 177 -14.23 9.61 -8.82
C ARG A 177 -14.01 8.13 -9.09
N PHE A 178 -13.85 7.35 -8.04
CA PHE A 178 -13.83 5.89 -8.11
C PHE A 178 -14.34 5.30 -6.79
N ASP A 179 -14.56 3.98 -6.75
CA ASP A 179 -15.21 3.33 -5.63
C ASP A 179 -14.24 2.71 -4.63
N PHE A 180 -13.20 2.06 -5.13
CA PHE A 180 -12.29 1.26 -4.33
C PHE A 180 -10.82 1.57 -4.64
N LEU A 181 -10.03 1.85 -3.60
CA LEU A 181 -8.58 1.93 -3.67
C LEU A 181 -7.97 0.68 -3.03
N SER A 182 -7.13 -0.05 -3.76
CA SER A 182 -6.20 -1.05 -3.24
C SER A 182 -4.79 -0.46 -3.34
N MET A 183 -3.99 -0.52 -2.26
CA MET A 183 -2.63 0.00 -2.23
C MET A 183 -1.70 -0.89 -1.41
N ASP A 184 -0.71 -1.47 -2.07
CA ASP A 184 0.35 -2.30 -1.48
C ASP A 184 1.63 -2.01 -2.26
N VAL A 185 2.53 -1.19 -1.71
CA VAL A 185 3.72 -0.70 -2.43
C VAL A 185 4.98 -0.82 -1.58
N GLU A 186 5.02 -1.83 -0.69
CA GLU A 186 6.20 -2.25 0.07
C GLU A 186 6.92 -1.07 0.76
N PHE A 187 6.22 -0.42 1.69
CA PHE A 187 6.60 0.79 2.45
C PHE A 187 6.49 2.13 1.68
N GLY A 188 6.11 2.10 0.40
CA GLY A 188 5.89 3.32 -0.40
C GLY A 188 4.61 4.09 -0.08
N GLU A 189 3.75 3.55 0.78
CA GLU A 189 2.38 4.06 1.00
C GLU A 189 2.36 5.55 1.41
N PRO A 190 3.21 6.03 2.35
CA PRO A 190 3.19 7.44 2.73
C PRO A 190 3.52 8.39 1.57
N ALA A 191 4.46 8.01 0.70
CA ALA A 191 4.82 8.82 -0.47
C ALA A 191 3.70 8.82 -1.51
N ALA A 192 3.09 7.66 -1.78
CA ALA A 192 1.94 7.56 -2.67
C ALA A 192 0.75 8.39 -2.17
N LEU A 193 0.47 8.37 -0.85
CA LEU A 193 -0.59 9.17 -0.23
C LEU A 193 -0.30 10.68 -0.27
N ALA A 194 0.96 11.10 -0.12
CA ALA A 194 1.35 12.51 -0.24
C ALA A 194 1.07 13.07 -1.65
N GLY A 195 1.08 12.23 -2.68
CA GLY A 195 0.68 12.56 -4.06
C GLY A 195 -0.82 12.38 -4.36
N PHE A 196 -1.66 12.16 -3.35
CA PHE A 196 -3.09 11.86 -3.52
C PHE A 196 -3.99 12.82 -2.73
N ASP A 197 -4.99 13.39 -3.40
CA ASP A 197 -6.07 14.18 -2.81
C ASP A 197 -7.30 13.30 -2.63
N ILE A 198 -7.35 12.55 -1.53
CA ILE A 198 -8.44 11.62 -1.28
C ILE A 198 -9.79 12.33 -1.11
N ASP A 199 -9.81 13.58 -0.63
CA ASP A 199 -11.04 14.35 -0.46
C ASP A 199 -11.70 14.67 -1.81
N ARG A 200 -10.88 14.92 -2.85
CA ARG A 200 -11.36 15.11 -4.22
C ARG A 200 -11.95 13.84 -4.83
N TYR A 201 -11.24 12.71 -4.77
CA TYR A 201 -11.66 11.49 -5.48
C TYR A 201 -12.62 10.62 -4.67
N ARG A 202 -12.56 10.72 -3.34
CA ARG A 202 -13.48 10.19 -2.34
C ARG A 202 -13.90 8.72 -2.56
N PRO A 203 -12.95 7.76 -2.63
CA PRO A 203 -13.28 6.34 -2.70
C PRO A 203 -14.15 5.90 -1.51
N SER A 204 -15.09 4.99 -1.76
CA SER A 204 -15.98 4.46 -0.71
C SER A 204 -15.22 3.54 0.24
N LEU A 205 -14.24 2.81 -0.27
CA LEU A 205 -13.35 1.95 0.50
C LEU A 205 -11.91 2.15 0.06
N VAL A 206 -11.01 2.19 1.03
CA VAL A 206 -9.57 2.04 0.81
C VAL A 206 -9.09 0.82 1.58
N CYS A 207 -8.35 -0.07 0.91
CA CYS A 207 -7.57 -1.15 1.48
C CYS A 207 -6.09 -0.79 1.26
N ILE A 208 -5.32 -0.64 2.34
CA ILE A 208 -3.94 -0.20 2.26
C ILE A 208 -3.06 -1.03 3.19
N GLU A 209 -1.92 -1.52 2.70
CA GLU A 209 -0.97 -2.25 3.52
C GLU A 209 -0.38 -1.34 4.60
N ALA A 210 -0.52 -1.73 5.86
CA ALA A 210 -0.23 -0.90 7.02
C ALA A 210 0.87 -1.49 7.89
N HIS A 211 2.03 -1.73 7.28
CA HIS A 211 3.21 -2.19 7.99
C HIS A 211 3.60 -1.27 9.16
N ARG A 212 4.12 -1.83 10.25
CA ARG A 212 4.46 -1.10 11.49
C ARG A 212 5.33 0.15 11.26
N LYS A 213 6.23 0.11 10.27
CA LYS A 213 7.12 1.24 9.95
C LYS A 213 6.38 2.45 9.34
N VAL A 214 5.29 2.23 8.63
CA VAL A 214 4.58 3.26 7.85
C VAL A 214 3.15 3.52 8.35
N ARG A 215 2.56 2.61 9.13
CA ARG A 215 1.18 2.72 9.61
C ARG A 215 0.86 4.00 10.37
N GLY A 216 1.85 4.59 11.06
CA GLY A 216 1.68 5.87 11.74
C GLY A 216 1.33 6.99 10.77
N ALA A 217 2.10 7.11 9.68
CA ALA A 217 1.86 8.10 8.63
C ALA A 217 0.55 7.83 7.88
N ILE A 218 0.20 6.55 7.65
CA ILE A 218 -1.09 6.16 7.07
C ILE A 218 -2.24 6.65 7.95
N LEU A 219 -2.21 6.35 9.26
CA LEU A 219 -3.25 6.77 10.21
C LEU A 219 -3.36 8.31 10.29
N GLU A 220 -2.25 9.02 10.27
CA GLU A 220 -2.22 10.49 10.25
C GLU A 220 -2.86 11.05 8.98
N TYR A 221 -2.52 10.51 7.81
CA TYR A 221 -3.11 10.93 6.53
C TYR A 221 -4.64 10.74 6.54
N PHE A 222 -5.15 9.55 6.87
CA PHE A 222 -6.60 9.33 6.86
C PHE A 222 -7.33 10.09 7.98
N GLY A 223 -6.68 10.28 9.14
CA GLY A 223 -7.20 11.07 10.25
C GLY A 223 -7.37 12.56 9.91
N THR A 224 -6.52 13.10 9.03
CA THR A 224 -6.63 14.48 8.55
C THR A 224 -7.66 14.65 7.41
N HIS A 225 -8.01 13.58 6.69
CA HIS A 225 -8.88 13.63 5.49
C HIS A 225 -10.32 13.14 5.70
N ARG A 226 -10.88 13.20 6.92
CA ARG A 226 -12.26 12.72 7.23
C ARG A 226 -12.53 11.28 6.78
N TYR A 227 -11.54 10.40 6.88
CA TYR A 227 -11.75 8.95 6.75
C TYR A 227 -11.65 8.30 8.12
N ARG A 228 -12.49 7.29 8.36
CA ARG A 228 -12.43 6.47 9.58
C ARG A 228 -11.89 5.09 9.24
N ARG A 229 -11.10 4.54 10.15
CA ARG A 229 -10.67 3.15 10.08
C ARG A 229 -11.85 2.22 10.37
N LEU A 230 -11.90 1.10 9.66
CA LEU A 230 -12.89 0.03 9.80
C LEU A 230 -12.31 -1.12 10.62
N GLU A 231 -12.14 -0.89 11.92
CA GLU A 231 -11.49 -1.83 12.85
C GLU A 231 -12.20 -3.19 12.93
N GLN A 232 -13.48 -3.26 12.54
CA GLN A 232 -14.21 -4.54 12.48
C GLN A 232 -13.59 -5.56 11.51
N TYR A 233 -12.71 -5.13 10.60
CA TYR A 233 -12.00 -6.00 9.66
C TYR A 233 -10.61 -6.44 10.12
N ASP A 234 -10.09 -5.90 11.24
CA ASP A 234 -8.77 -6.27 11.79
C ASP A 234 -8.66 -7.77 12.13
N ILE A 235 -9.80 -8.41 12.45
CA ILE A 235 -9.84 -9.85 12.72
C ILE A 235 -9.64 -10.70 11.46
N ALA A 236 -9.96 -10.14 10.29
CA ALA A 236 -9.87 -10.81 9.00
C ALA A 236 -8.50 -10.54 8.34
N ASP A 237 -7.92 -9.38 8.61
CA ASP A 237 -6.68 -8.94 8.00
C ASP A 237 -5.85 -8.15 9.00
N ARG A 238 -4.63 -8.64 9.26
CA ARG A 238 -3.70 -8.02 10.21
C ARG A 238 -2.66 -7.14 9.54
N LEU A 239 -2.58 -7.22 8.21
CA LEU A 239 -1.60 -6.50 7.39
C LEU A 239 -2.19 -5.20 6.86
N ASN A 240 -3.41 -5.28 6.33
CA ASN A 240 -4.06 -4.14 5.72
C ASN A 240 -4.96 -3.40 6.69
N TYR A 241 -5.00 -2.08 6.57
CA TYR A 241 -6.03 -1.25 7.16
C TYR A 241 -7.07 -0.89 6.12
N TYR A 242 -8.32 -0.83 6.59
CA TYR A 242 -9.45 -0.44 5.78
C TYR A 242 -9.99 0.90 6.24
N PHE A 243 -10.23 1.80 5.29
CA PHE A 243 -10.78 3.12 5.56
C PHE A 243 -12.01 3.39 4.71
N ALA A 244 -12.98 4.11 5.27
CA ALA A 244 -14.13 4.64 4.55
C ALA A 244 -14.36 6.10 4.97
N PRO A 245 -15.07 6.92 4.16
CA PRO A 245 -15.44 8.26 4.59
C PRO A 245 -16.11 8.22 5.97
N ALA A 246 -15.64 9.07 6.88
CA ALA A 246 -16.31 9.28 8.16
C ALA A 246 -17.72 9.77 7.88
N ALA A 247 -18.72 9.18 8.55
CA ALA A 247 -20.08 9.66 8.45
C ALA A 247 -20.13 11.08 9.03
N GLY A 248 -20.50 12.04 8.19
CA GLY A 248 -20.70 13.45 8.53
C GLY A 248 -21.84 13.98 7.66
N GLU A 249 -22.80 14.60 8.32
CA GLU A 249 -24.11 15.08 7.85
C GLU A 249 -24.08 15.67 6.43
N ARG A 250 -25.08 15.30 5.62
CA ARG A 250 -25.38 16.06 4.39
C ARG A 250 -25.87 17.45 4.76
#